data_AF-A0A7Y3WUJ8-F1
#
_entry.id   AF-A0A7Y3WUJ8-F1
#
_cell.length_a   1.000
_cell.length_b   1.000
_cell.length_c   1.000
_cell.angle_alpha   90.00
_cell.angle_beta   90.00
_cell.angle_gamma   90.00
#
_symmetry.space_group_name_H-M   'P 1'
#
loop_
_entity.id
_entity.type
_entity.pdbx_description
1 polymer ?
#
loop_
_entity_poly.entity_id
_entity_poly.type
_entity_poly.pdbx_seq_one_letter_code
_entity_poly.pdbx_strand_id
1 'polypeptide(L)'
;MSYVKATDVLPEEVLDLIQKYVEGEYIYIPKKECNRKLWGETTKSKKETSARNADIYKMYEEGVSVKIFSEMYYLSSKSIQKIVLKIKKENK
;
A
#
# COMPACT_ATOMS: atom_id res chain seq x y z
N MET A 1 0.80 -0.16 14.46
CA MET A 1 0.87 -1.37 15.30
C MET A 1 0.96 -0.90 16.73
N SER A 2 0.14 -1.43 17.64
CA SER A 2 0.34 -1.21 19.07
C SER A 2 1.59 -1.96 19.51
N TYR A 3 2.34 -1.39 20.45
CA TYR A 3 3.45 -2.07 21.09
C TYR A 3 2.93 -3.33 21.81
N VAL A 4 3.67 -4.42 21.70
CA VAL A 4 3.39 -5.69 22.39
C VAL A 4 4.68 -6.11 23.06
N LYS A 5 4.63 -6.35 24.39
CA LYS A 5 5.78 -6.86 25.14
C LYS A 5 6.00 -8.32 24.78
N ALA A 6 7.25 -8.66 24.44
CA ALA A 6 7.60 -10.03 24.05
C ALA A 6 7.33 -11.03 25.19
N THR A 7 7.58 -10.62 26.45
CA THR A 7 7.31 -11.41 27.67
C THR A 7 5.84 -11.78 27.86
N ASP A 8 4.91 -11.00 27.27
CA ASP A 8 3.48 -11.21 27.44
C ASP A 8 2.92 -12.19 26.39
N VAL A 9 3.68 -12.48 25.33
CA VAL A 9 3.18 -13.24 24.16
C VAL A 9 4.07 -14.39 23.71
N LEU A 10 5.34 -14.43 24.11
CA LEU A 10 6.27 -15.50 23.74
C LEU A 10 6.58 -16.39 24.96
N PRO A 11 6.70 -17.72 24.77
CA PRO A 11 7.22 -18.61 25.80
C PRO A 11 8.66 -18.28 26.19
N GLU A 12 9.04 -18.60 27.42
CA GLU A 12 10.38 -18.36 27.98
C GLU A 12 11.50 -18.98 27.12
N GLU A 13 11.33 -20.24 26.71
CA GLU A 13 12.30 -20.95 25.86
C GLU A 13 12.59 -20.21 24.53
N VAL A 14 11.59 -19.53 23.98
CA VAL A 14 11.72 -18.75 22.74
C VAL A 14 12.43 -17.43 23.01
N LEU A 15 12.16 -16.78 24.14
CA LEU A 15 12.86 -15.56 24.56
C LEU A 15 14.35 -15.83 24.77
N ASP A 16 14.70 -16.90 25.49
CA ASP A 16 16.08 -17.32 25.70
C ASP A 16 16.81 -17.57 24.38
N LEU A 17 16.14 -18.19 23.41
CA LEU A 17 16.72 -18.42 22.09
C LEU A 17 16.93 -17.10 21.34
N ILE A 18 15.97 -16.18 21.35
CA ILE A 18 16.11 -14.88 20.71
C ILE A 18 17.26 -14.08 21.34
N GLN A 19 17.36 -14.07 22.67
CA GLN A 19 18.40 -13.37 23.42
C GLN A 19 19.82 -13.85 23.09
N LYS A 20 19.99 -15.10 22.65
CA LYS A 20 21.30 -15.59 22.14
C LYS A 20 21.73 -14.90 20.84
N TYR A 21 20.80 -14.33 20.08
CA TYR A 21 21.08 -13.64 18.81
C TYR A 21 20.98 -12.12 18.92
N VAL A 22 20.01 -11.61 19.70
CA VAL A 22 19.76 -10.17 19.92
C VAL A 22 19.16 -9.96 21.30
N GLU A 23 19.69 -9.01 22.05
CA GLU A 23 19.20 -8.62 23.37
C GLU A 23 19.00 -7.09 23.44
N GLY A 24 17.89 -6.63 24.03
CA GLY A 24 17.59 -5.20 24.22
C GLY A 24 17.08 -4.45 22.98
N GLU A 25 16.90 -5.13 21.84
CA GLU A 25 16.53 -4.50 20.57
C GLU A 25 15.08 -4.81 20.13
N TYR A 26 14.54 -3.96 19.24
CA TYR A 26 13.25 -4.18 18.60
C TYR A 26 13.39 -5.07 17.35
N ILE A 27 12.73 -6.24 17.37
CA ILE A 27 12.68 -7.15 16.21
C ILE A 27 11.30 -7.09 15.54
N TYR A 28 11.30 -6.91 14.22
CA TYR A 28 10.09 -7.06 13.41
C TYR A 28 9.86 -8.53 13.05
N ILE A 29 8.70 -9.07 13.44
CA ILE A 29 8.25 -10.40 13.01
C ILE A 29 7.31 -10.24 11.82
N PRO A 30 7.72 -10.65 10.60
CA PRO A 30 6.85 -10.54 9.44
C PRO A 30 5.62 -11.46 9.59
N LYS A 31 4.48 -11.01 9.05
CA LYS A 31 3.30 -11.86 8.95
C LYS A 31 3.61 -13.11 8.12
N LYS A 32 3.11 -14.26 8.58
CA LYS A 32 3.06 -15.50 7.80
C LYS A 32 2.42 -15.20 6.44
N GLU A 33 2.91 -15.86 5.38
CA GLU A 33 2.49 -15.57 4.01
C GLU A 33 0.98 -15.71 3.81
N CYS A 34 0.36 -16.74 4.40
CA CYS A 34 -1.08 -16.96 4.37
C CYS A 34 -1.91 -15.82 5.01
N ASN A 35 -1.30 -15.04 5.91
CA ASN A 35 -1.93 -13.94 6.62
C ASN A 35 -1.45 -12.57 6.11
N ARG A 36 -0.63 -12.54 5.06
CA ARG A 36 -0.26 -11.29 4.40
C ARG A 36 -1.48 -10.75 3.68
N LYS A 37 -2.03 -9.67 4.23
CA LYS A 37 -3.02 -8.88 3.53
C LYS A 37 -2.36 -8.21 2.33
N LEU A 38 -3.02 -8.22 1.18
CA LEU A 38 -2.59 -7.45 0.02
C LEU A 38 -2.61 -5.96 0.36
N TRP A 39 -1.74 -5.20 -0.30
CA TRP A 39 -1.68 -3.76 -0.12
C TRP A 39 -3.07 -3.13 -0.37
N GLY A 40 -3.57 -2.40 0.63
CA GLY A 40 -4.89 -1.76 0.58
C GLY A 40 -6.09 -2.70 0.82
N GLU A 41 -5.90 -3.91 1.35
CA GLU A 41 -7.02 -4.75 1.80
C GLU A 41 -7.61 -4.32 3.15
N THR A 42 -6.80 -3.70 4.01
CA THR A 42 -7.27 -3.27 5.35
C THR A 42 -7.86 -1.86 5.31
N THR A 43 -7.64 -1.11 4.22
CA THR A 43 -8.08 0.27 4.07
C THR A 43 -8.93 0.42 2.81
N LYS A 44 -9.88 1.35 2.79
CA LYS A 44 -10.67 1.67 1.56
C LYS A 44 -9.81 2.30 0.45
N SER A 45 -8.54 2.57 0.73
CA SER A 45 -7.59 3.25 -0.17
C SER A 45 -7.45 2.58 -1.54
N LYS A 46 -7.53 1.23 -1.63
CA LYS A 46 -7.46 0.54 -2.92
C LYS A 46 -8.69 0.87 -3.79
N LYS A 47 -9.89 0.85 -3.19
CA LYS A 47 -11.15 1.20 -3.88
C LYS A 47 -11.17 2.68 -4.28
N GLU A 48 -10.80 3.57 -3.38
CA GLU A 48 -10.73 5.02 -3.64
C GLU A 48 -9.74 5.34 -4.76
N THR A 49 -8.57 4.70 -4.74
CA THR A 49 -7.56 4.87 -5.79
C THR A 49 -8.06 4.36 -7.13
N SER A 50 -8.72 3.20 -7.16
CA SER A 50 -9.31 2.65 -8.39
C SER A 50 -10.41 3.54 -8.95
N ALA A 51 -11.32 4.04 -8.12
CA ALA A 51 -12.38 4.96 -8.54
C ALA A 51 -11.80 6.26 -9.13
N ARG A 52 -10.88 6.90 -8.41
CA ARG A 52 -10.18 8.11 -8.88
C ARG A 52 -9.48 7.88 -10.22
N ASN A 53 -8.81 6.74 -10.39
CA ASN A 53 -8.11 6.42 -11.63
C ASN A 53 -9.07 6.19 -12.81
N ALA A 54 -10.24 5.59 -12.56
CA ALA A 54 -11.28 5.43 -13.57
C ALA A 54 -11.86 6.79 -14.01
N ASP A 55 -12.11 7.69 -13.07
CA ASP A 55 -12.59 9.05 -13.36
C ASP A 55 -11.58 9.84 -14.20
N ILE A 56 -10.28 9.76 -13.86
CA ILE A 56 -9.19 10.36 -14.64
C ILE A 56 -9.19 9.84 -16.08
N TYR A 57 -9.37 8.54 -16.26
CA TYR A 57 -9.37 7.95 -17.60
C TYR A 57 -10.59 8.37 -18.42
N LYS A 58 -11.78 8.40 -17.80
CA LYS A 58 -13.01 8.88 -18.46
C LYS A 58 -12.86 10.32 -18.96
N MET A 59 -12.38 11.22 -18.09
CA MET A 59 -12.15 12.61 -18.48
C MET A 59 -11.04 12.76 -19.54
N TYR A 60 -10.06 11.85 -19.53
CA TYR A 60 -9.03 11.81 -20.57
C TYR A 60 -9.62 11.45 -21.95
N GLU A 61 -10.57 10.51 -22.00
CA GLU A 61 -11.31 10.18 -23.24
C GLU A 61 -12.16 11.36 -23.73
N GLU A 62 -12.64 12.21 -22.82
CA GLU A 62 -13.34 13.46 -23.12
C GLU A 62 -12.38 14.59 -23.61
N GLY A 63 -11.07 14.36 -23.64
CA GLY A 63 -10.07 15.29 -24.21
C GLY A 63 -9.50 16.32 -23.22
N VAL A 64 -9.71 16.17 -21.92
CA VAL A 64 -9.20 17.10 -20.91
C VAL A 64 -7.67 17.02 -20.80
N SER A 65 -7.01 18.17 -20.64
CA SER A 65 -5.55 18.25 -20.62
C SER A 65 -4.93 17.67 -19.33
N VAL A 66 -3.73 17.07 -19.46
CA VAL A 66 -2.98 16.49 -18.33
C VAL A 66 -2.66 17.51 -17.24
N LYS A 67 -2.47 18.79 -17.60
CA LYS A 67 -2.16 19.86 -16.64
C LYS A 67 -3.34 20.12 -15.69
N ILE A 68 -4.56 20.11 -16.23
CA ILE A 68 -5.79 20.29 -15.44
C ILE A 68 -5.96 19.12 -14.46
N PHE A 69 -5.69 17.88 -14.88
CA PHE A 69 -5.74 16.72 -13.97
C PHE A 69 -4.75 16.79 -12.83
N SER A 70 -3.54 17.28 -13.10
CA SER A 70 -2.51 17.43 -12.08
C SER A 70 -2.97 18.37 -10.97
N GLU A 71 -3.66 19.46 -11.32
CA GLU A 71 -4.22 20.42 -10.38
C GLU A 71 -5.46 19.87 -9.64
N MET A 72 -6.41 19.26 -10.36
CA MET A 72 -7.66 18.74 -9.79
C MET A 72 -7.44 17.59 -8.79
N TYR A 73 -6.50 16.69 -9.10
CA TYR A 73 -6.25 15.49 -8.31
C TYR A 73 -5.01 15.60 -7.42
N TYR A 74 -4.32 16.75 -7.43
CA TYR A 74 -3.07 16.97 -6.72
C TYR A 74 -2.00 15.92 -7.05
N LEU A 75 -1.90 15.56 -8.33
CA LEU A 75 -0.97 14.56 -8.84
C LEU A 75 0.03 15.21 -9.79
N SER A 76 1.22 14.62 -9.91
CA SER A 76 2.13 15.03 -10.98
C SER A 76 1.59 14.60 -12.35
N SER A 77 1.93 15.36 -13.39
CA SER A 77 1.57 15.00 -14.77
C SER A 77 2.07 13.60 -15.16
N LYS A 78 3.23 13.19 -14.64
CA LYS A 78 3.79 11.85 -14.83
C LYS A 78 2.92 10.76 -14.19
N SER A 79 2.35 11.03 -13.02
CA SER A 79 1.42 10.10 -12.35
C SER A 79 0.14 9.95 -13.15
N ILE A 80 -0.45 11.06 -13.62
CA ILE A 80 -1.63 11.05 -14.48
C ILE A 80 -1.38 10.24 -15.76
N GLN A 81 -0.26 10.49 -16.46
CA GLN A 81 0.10 9.72 -17.66
C GLN A 81 0.24 8.22 -17.38
N LYS A 82 0.87 7.83 -16.27
CA LYS A 82 0.97 6.42 -15.87
C LYS A 82 -0.39 5.79 -15.64
N ILE A 83 -1.32 6.51 -15.01
CA ILE A 83 -2.69 6.03 -14.78
C ILE A 83 -3.39 5.77 -16.10
N VAL A 84 -3.36 6.74 -17.02
CA VAL A 84 -3.99 6.64 -18.34
C VAL A 84 -3.41 5.47 -19.14
N LEU A 85 -2.08 5.37 -19.22
CA LEU A 85 -1.39 4.30 -19.95
C LEU A 85 -1.71 2.91 -19.38
N LYS A 86 -1.80 2.80 -18.05
CA LYS A 86 -2.13 1.55 -17.38
C LYS A 86 -3.55 1.09 -17.74
N ILE A 87 -4.55 1.96 -17.61
CA ILE A 87 -5.95 1.62 -17.92
C ILE A 87 -6.12 1.31 -19.41
N LYS A 88 -5.47 2.09 -20.29
CA LYS A 88 -5.47 1.82 -21.73
C LYS A 88 -4.91 0.43 -22.08
N LYS A 89 -3.93 -0.07 -21.32
CA LYS A 89 -3.39 -1.43 -21.49
C LYS A 89 -4.34 -2.51 -20.97
N GLU A 90 -5.09 -2.22 -19.91
CA GLU A 90 -6.08 -3.14 -19.31
C GLU A 90 -7.36 -3.24 -20.17
N ASN A 91 -7.71 -2.19 -20.92
CA ASN A 91 -8.86 -2.17 -21.84
C ASN A 91 -8.56 -2.75 -23.23
N LYS A 92 -7.34 -3.24 -23.48
CA LYS A 92 -6.90 -3.83 -24.75
C LYS A 92 -6.88 -5.35 -24.64
#